data_AF-A0A7S2RBS2-F1
#
_entry.id   AF-A0A7S2RBS2-F1
#
_cell.length_a   1.000
_cell.length_b   1.000
_cell.length_c   1.000
_cell.angle_alpha   90.00
_cell.angle_beta   90.00
_cell.angle_gamma   90.00
#
_symmetry.space_group_name_H-M   'P 1'
#
loop_
_entity.id
_entity.type
_entity.pdbx_description
1 polymer ?
#
loop_
_entity_poly.entity_id
_entity_poly.type
_entity_poly.pdbx_seq_one_letter_code
_entity_poly.pdbx_strand_id
1 'polypeptide(L)'
;MRMVSSARAIVNVFAFAAVWGDILTGVKSLVTPSVSVKRVSISLSVKGSVYDEALTSRRDMLVKSAVISSGAMGIAFVPCGPSNADSSVASSVRIASYPSLEYLEPIFELKLSVDTLAKGTQNVKLRPYILKRLDKFFRGDLTSERNYYSGLGIQYVNNIEYEKEELSDYIKLDKESRLQAMESTLQSLQMLKQSLTEDIANDDVVTSNAKDAKDFLQKWFDMLPSKDFEAVDQLFKSTRGADANHDGKL
;
A
#
# COMPACT_ATOMS: atom_id res chain seq x y z
N MET A 1 -26.08 21.80 -15.36
CA MET A 1 -25.16 20.66 -15.17
C MET A 1 -23.83 21.01 -15.81
N ARG A 2 -22.84 21.47 -15.03
CA ARG A 2 -21.51 21.84 -15.53
C ARG A 2 -20.54 20.73 -15.14
N MET A 3 -20.13 19.91 -16.11
CA MET A 3 -18.91 19.10 -16.00
C MET A 3 -17.73 20.06 -16.00
N VAL A 4 -17.15 20.30 -14.83
CA VAL A 4 -15.92 21.11 -14.69
C VAL A 4 -14.76 20.17 -14.39
N SER A 5 -13.95 19.91 -15.42
CA SER A 5 -12.50 19.77 -15.37
C SER A 5 -11.89 18.76 -14.37
N SER A 6 -11.94 17.46 -14.71
CA SER A 6 -11.07 16.43 -14.13
C SER A 6 -9.67 16.36 -14.79
N ALA A 7 -9.42 17.16 -15.84
CA ALA A 7 -8.19 17.08 -16.64
C ALA A 7 -6.91 17.58 -15.93
N ARG A 8 -7.02 18.34 -14.83
CA ARG A 8 -5.84 18.87 -14.10
C ARG A 8 -5.23 17.89 -13.09
N ALA A 9 -5.97 16.87 -12.63
CA ALA A 9 -5.41 15.85 -11.75
C ALA A 9 -4.50 14.87 -12.52
N ILE A 10 -4.87 14.57 -13.78
CA ILE A 10 -4.16 13.62 -14.66
C ILE A 10 -2.72 14.09 -14.97
N VAL A 11 -2.49 15.40 -15.08
CA VAL A 11 -1.15 15.94 -15.42
C VAL A 11 -0.09 15.69 -14.33
N ASN A 12 -0.48 15.55 -13.06
CA ASN A 12 0.46 15.21 -11.97
C ASN A 12 0.68 13.70 -11.81
N VAL A 13 -0.22 12.89 -12.36
CA VAL A 13 -0.18 11.42 -12.30
C VAL A 13 0.83 10.90 -13.34
N PHE A 14 0.94 11.49 -14.55
CA PHE A 14 1.98 11.10 -15.51
C PHE A 14 3.44 11.40 -15.05
N ALA A 15 3.65 12.42 -14.21
CA ALA A 15 4.97 12.68 -13.61
C ALA A 15 5.43 11.56 -12.65
N PHE A 16 4.53 10.66 -12.25
CA PHE A 16 4.76 9.55 -11.34
C PHE A 16 5.58 8.43 -12.00
N ALA A 17 5.30 8.06 -13.26
CA ALA A 17 6.02 7.00 -13.97
C ALA A 17 7.45 7.41 -14.38
N ALA A 18 7.66 8.69 -14.74
CA ALA A 18 8.97 9.22 -15.10
C ALA A 18 9.94 9.19 -13.91
N VAL A 19 9.49 9.59 -12.72
CA VAL A 19 10.31 9.59 -11.50
C VAL A 19 10.76 8.18 -11.10
N TRP A 20 9.94 7.15 -11.36
CA TRP A 20 10.31 5.75 -11.11
C TRP A 20 11.29 5.19 -12.15
N GLY A 21 11.17 5.60 -13.42
CA GLY A 21 12.15 5.27 -14.46
C GLY A 21 13.54 5.85 -14.17
N ASP A 22 13.59 7.08 -13.67
CA ASP A 22 14.84 7.79 -13.37
C ASP A 22 15.61 7.19 -12.19
N ILE A 23 14.91 6.68 -11.17
CA ILE A 23 15.56 6.04 -10.01
C ILE A 23 16.27 4.72 -10.42
N LEU A 24 15.71 3.99 -11.39
CA LEU A 24 16.32 2.75 -11.89
C LEU A 24 17.40 2.98 -12.97
N THR A 25 17.29 4.05 -13.76
CA THR A 25 18.27 4.37 -14.81
C THR A 25 19.44 5.24 -14.34
N GLY A 26 19.24 6.03 -13.27
CA GLY A 26 20.25 6.93 -12.70
C GLY A 26 21.47 6.26 -12.07
N VAL A 27 21.48 4.93 -11.90
CA VAL A 27 22.64 4.19 -11.34
C VAL A 27 23.76 4.00 -12.37
N LYS A 28 23.53 4.24 -13.67
CA LYS A 28 24.57 4.07 -14.71
C LYS A 28 25.55 5.24 -14.86
N SER A 29 25.41 6.32 -14.10
CA SER A 29 26.22 7.56 -14.26
C SER A 29 26.85 8.07 -12.95
N LEU A 30 27.45 7.20 -12.14
CA LEU A 30 28.31 7.62 -11.03
C LEU A 30 29.79 7.51 -11.42
N VAL A 31 30.25 8.46 -12.23
CA VAL A 31 31.66 8.85 -12.26
C VAL A 31 31.92 9.58 -10.95
N THR A 32 32.76 9.02 -10.08
CA THR A 32 33.11 9.61 -8.79
C THR A 32 34.11 10.75 -8.96
N PRO A 33 33.81 12.00 -8.55
CA PRO A 33 34.86 12.95 -8.23
C PRO A 33 35.44 12.61 -6.85
N SER A 34 36.75 12.40 -6.81
CA SER A 34 37.54 12.36 -5.58
C SER A 34 37.49 13.73 -4.91
N VAL A 35 36.90 13.81 -3.72
CA VAL A 35 36.92 15.00 -2.87
C VAL A 35 37.56 14.64 -1.53
N SER A 36 38.67 15.29 -1.24
CA SER A 36 39.42 15.17 0.01
C SER A 36 38.67 15.84 1.16
N VAL A 37 38.27 15.08 2.17
CA VAL A 37 37.53 15.56 3.35
C VAL A 37 38.50 16.05 4.42
N LYS A 38 38.44 17.35 4.75
CA LYS A 38 39.11 17.94 5.92
C LYS A 38 38.18 17.78 7.14
N ARG A 39 38.60 17.03 8.16
CA ARG A 39 37.84 16.85 9.41
C ARG A 39 37.74 18.17 10.17
N VAL A 40 36.52 18.60 10.46
CA VAL A 40 36.21 19.63 11.47
C VAL A 40 35.46 18.93 12.60
N SER A 41 36.05 18.95 13.79
CA SER A 41 35.46 18.46 15.03
C SER A 41 34.54 19.54 15.60
N ILE A 42 33.26 19.23 15.77
CA ILE A 42 32.29 20.07 16.48
C ILE A 42 31.88 19.32 17.75
N SER A 43 32.15 19.91 18.90
CA SER A 43 31.69 19.45 20.22
C SER A 43 30.26 19.95 20.47
N LEU A 44 29.34 19.02 20.69
CA LEU A 44 27.94 19.30 21.07
C LEU A 44 27.83 19.37 22.59
N SER A 45 27.39 20.54 23.09
CA SER A 45 26.99 20.77 24.48
C SER A 45 25.49 20.57 24.59
N VAL A 46 25.09 19.57 25.38
CA VAL A 46 23.69 19.23 25.67
C VAL A 46 23.22 20.02 26.89
N LYS A 47 22.15 20.81 26.73
CA LYS A 47 21.30 21.26 27.84
C LYS A 47 19.86 20.86 27.53
N GLY A 48 19.25 20.18 28.50
CA GLY A 48 17.97 19.50 28.37
C GLY A 48 16.73 20.38 28.49
N SER A 49 15.60 19.71 28.29
CA SER A 49 14.22 20.11 28.60
C SER A 49 13.42 18.81 28.50
N VAL A 50 13.15 18.08 29.59
CA VAL A 50 11.96 18.21 30.45
C VAL A 50 10.69 18.46 29.65
N TYR A 51 10.10 17.38 29.16
CA TYR A 51 8.65 17.13 29.14
C TYR A 51 8.47 15.61 29.20
N ASP A 52 8.22 15.13 30.42
CA ASP A 52 7.66 13.81 30.70
C ASP A 52 6.13 13.95 30.82
N GLU A 53 5.48 12.81 30.62
CA GLU A 53 4.09 12.48 30.91
C GLU A 53 3.02 12.63 29.81
N ALA A 54 2.26 11.53 29.73
CA ALA A 54 1.05 11.27 28.95
C ALA A 54 1.25 10.90 27.47
N LEU A 55 1.57 9.61 27.23
CA LEU A 55 0.88 8.79 26.21
C LEU A 55 1.23 7.28 26.30
N THR A 56 1.56 6.80 27.49
CA THR A 56 1.64 5.37 27.76
C THR A 56 0.24 4.80 28.06
N SER A 57 -0.06 3.68 27.41
CA SER A 57 -1.13 2.74 27.78
C SER A 57 -2.57 3.04 27.31
N ARG A 58 -2.77 2.93 25.98
CA ARG A 58 -4.04 2.42 25.41
C ARG A 58 -3.89 1.09 24.64
N ARG A 59 -2.65 0.59 24.49
CA ARG A 59 -2.36 -0.70 23.82
C ARG A 59 -2.42 -1.93 24.73
N ASP A 60 -2.45 -1.76 26.06
CA ASP A 60 -2.47 -2.87 27.02
C ASP A 60 -3.87 -3.34 27.48
N MET A 61 -4.95 -2.70 27.00
CA MET A 61 -6.31 -3.04 27.45
C MET A 61 -7.00 -4.14 26.64
N LEU A 62 -6.38 -4.66 25.57
CA LEU A 62 -6.99 -5.68 24.69
C LEU A 62 -6.39 -7.08 24.81
N VAL A 63 -5.42 -7.29 25.70
CA VAL A 63 -4.78 -8.61 25.93
C VAL A 63 -5.21 -9.27 27.25
N LYS A 64 -6.10 -8.63 28.05
CA LYS A 64 -6.49 -9.10 29.39
C LYS A 64 -7.92 -9.66 29.53
N SER A 65 -8.55 -10.09 28.43
CA SER A 65 -9.90 -10.70 28.47
C SER A 65 -9.95 -12.19 28.15
N ALA A 66 -8.81 -12.90 28.21
CA ALA A 66 -8.76 -14.35 28.03
C ALA A 66 -8.05 -15.06 29.19
N VAL A 67 -8.34 -14.65 30.43
CA VAL A 67 -8.04 -15.45 31.63
C VAL A 67 -9.17 -15.23 32.61
N ILE A 68 -10.15 -16.15 32.62
CA ILE A 68 -10.96 -16.58 33.77
C ILE A 68 -11.77 -17.78 33.25
N SER A 69 -11.40 -18.98 33.71
CA SER A 69 -12.29 -19.87 34.45
C SER A 69 -11.80 -21.31 34.34
N SER A 70 -10.90 -21.65 35.25
CA SER A 70 -10.66 -23.03 35.67
C SER A 70 -11.92 -23.53 36.36
N GLY A 71 -12.74 -24.31 35.64
CA GLY A 71 -13.87 -25.04 36.19
C GLY A 71 -13.75 -26.50 35.78
N ALA A 72 -13.26 -27.33 36.69
CA ALA A 72 -13.22 -28.77 36.53
C ALA A 72 -14.64 -29.34 36.52
N MET A 73 -15.01 -30.08 35.47
CA MET A 73 -15.86 -31.28 35.56
C MET A 73 -15.65 -32.13 34.31
N GLY A 74 -15.29 -33.39 34.53
CA GLY A 74 -15.01 -34.36 33.48
C GLY A 74 -16.27 -34.79 32.72
N ILE A 75 -16.14 -34.89 31.40
CA ILE A 75 -17.04 -35.64 30.52
C ILE A 75 -16.17 -36.30 29.45
N ALA A 76 -16.53 -37.54 29.13
CA ALA A 76 -15.79 -38.51 28.33
C ALA A 76 -15.21 -37.98 27.01
N PHE A 77 -13.97 -38.40 26.72
CA PHE A 77 -13.34 -38.30 25.41
C PHE A 77 -14.15 -39.10 24.38
N VAL A 78 -14.83 -38.40 23.48
CA VAL A 78 -15.25 -38.94 22.18
C VAL A 78 -14.17 -38.50 21.17
N PRO A 79 -13.52 -39.42 20.44
CA PRO A 79 -12.55 -39.04 19.42
C PRO A 79 -13.30 -38.38 18.25
N CYS A 80 -13.26 -37.05 18.20
CA CYS A 80 -13.71 -36.28 17.05
C CYS A 80 -12.70 -36.52 15.92
N GLY A 81 -13.12 -37.18 14.85
CA GLY A 81 -12.31 -37.37 13.65
C GLY A 81 -11.95 -36.02 13.00
N PRO A 82 -10.92 -35.99 12.14
CA PRO A 82 -10.55 -34.79 11.41
C PRO A 82 -11.65 -34.46 10.39
N SER A 83 -12.56 -33.57 10.77
CA SER A 83 -13.42 -32.87 9.82
C SER A 83 -12.54 -31.92 9.03
N ASN A 84 -12.01 -32.40 7.89
CA ASN A 84 -11.57 -31.54 6.79
C ASN A 84 -12.82 -30.86 6.22
N ALA A 85 -13.32 -29.84 6.93
CA ALA A 85 -14.26 -28.89 6.38
C ALA A 85 -13.45 -27.88 5.57
N ASP A 86 -13.08 -28.30 4.36
CA ASP A 86 -12.59 -27.44 3.30
C ASP A 86 -13.73 -26.47 2.97
N SER A 87 -13.78 -25.38 3.74
CA SER A 87 -14.80 -24.35 3.67
C SER A 87 -14.22 -23.16 2.93
N SER A 88 -13.67 -23.38 1.72
CA SER A 88 -13.58 -22.30 0.75
C SER A 88 -14.99 -22.06 0.19
N VAL A 89 -15.91 -21.64 1.05
CA VAL A 89 -17.07 -20.90 0.60
C VAL A 89 -16.49 -19.54 0.18
N ALA A 90 -15.88 -19.51 -1.01
CA ALA A 90 -15.77 -18.30 -1.77
C ALA A 90 -17.23 -17.93 -2.07
N SER A 91 -17.87 -17.22 -1.13
CA SER A 91 -19.15 -16.59 -1.40
C SER A 91 -18.85 -15.50 -2.41
N SER A 92 -18.81 -15.89 -3.69
CA SER A 92 -18.65 -14.95 -4.78
C SER A 92 -19.96 -14.18 -4.82
N VAL A 93 -19.98 -13.04 -4.11
CA VAL A 93 -21.02 -12.05 -4.26
C VAL A 93 -21.16 -11.75 -5.75
N ARG A 94 -22.39 -11.84 -6.27
CA ARG A 94 -22.63 -11.55 -7.69
C ARG A 94 -22.66 -10.05 -7.90
N ILE A 95 -21.69 -9.60 -8.69
CA ILE A 95 -21.52 -8.20 -9.08
C ILE A 95 -22.16 -8.02 -10.45
N ALA A 96 -23.14 -7.13 -10.54
CA ALA A 96 -23.82 -6.78 -11.77
C ALA A 96 -22.90 -5.95 -12.69
N SER A 97 -22.17 -4.99 -12.13
CA SER A 97 -21.17 -4.23 -12.87
C SER A 97 -20.10 -3.61 -11.96
N TYR A 98 -18.87 -3.58 -12.48
CA TYR A 98 -17.76 -2.85 -11.86
C TYR A 98 -17.73 -1.39 -12.34
N PRO A 99 -17.10 -0.48 -11.57
CA PRO A 99 -16.84 0.90 -11.99
C PRO A 99 -16.04 0.97 -13.30
N SER A 100 -16.03 2.14 -13.94
CA SER A 100 -15.26 2.37 -15.16
C SER A 100 -13.75 2.20 -14.95
N LEU A 101 -13.04 1.87 -16.03
CA LEU A 101 -11.58 1.70 -16.05
C LEU A 101 -10.81 2.96 -15.57
N GLU A 102 -11.42 4.14 -15.68
CA GLU A 102 -10.85 5.42 -15.21
C GLU A 102 -10.52 5.41 -13.71
N TYR A 103 -11.26 4.64 -12.91
CA TYR A 103 -10.95 4.48 -11.49
C TYR A 103 -9.77 3.54 -11.24
N LEU A 104 -9.56 2.57 -12.14
CA LEU A 104 -8.53 1.55 -12.00
C LEU A 104 -7.16 2.02 -12.46
N GLU A 105 -7.11 2.93 -13.44
CA GLU A 105 -5.85 3.47 -13.97
C GLU A 105 -4.92 3.99 -12.85
N PRO A 106 -5.31 4.96 -11.99
CA PRO A 106 -4.49 5.39 -10.87
C PRO A 106 -4.16 4.28 -9.86
N ILE A 107 -5.07 3.36 -9.56
CA ILE A 107 -4.78 2.25 -8.63
C ILE A 107 -3.73 1.30 -9.23
N PHE A 108 -3.75 1.11 -10.55
CA PHE A 108 -2.75 0.32 -11.25
C PHE A 108 -1.39 1.01 -11.26
N GLU A 109 -1.32 2.33 -11.34
CA GLU A 109 -0.06 3.06 -11.14
C GLU A 109 0.53 2.84 -9.75
N LEU A 110 -0.33 2.89 -8.72
CA LEU A 110 0.10 2.55 -7.37
C LEU A 110 0.70 1.14 -7.35
N LYS A 111 0.08 0.16 -8.03
CA LYS A 111 0.61 -1.20 -8.15
C LYS A 111 2.01 -1.22 -8.76
N LEU A 112 2.21 -0.54 -9.89
CA LEU A 112 3.52 -0.45 -10.54
C LEU A 112 4.58 0.18 -9.63
N SER A 113 4.18 1.17 -8.83
CA SER A 113 5.07 1.82 -7.85
C SER A 113 5.41 0.92 -6.68
N VAL A 114 4.42 0.22 -6.12
CA VAL A 114 4.63 -0.74 -5.03
C VAL A 114 5.50 -1.92 -5.49
N ASP A 115 5.29 -2.41 -6.71
CA ASP A 115 6.13 -3.45 -7.33
C ASP A 115 7.58 -2.97 -7.50
N THR A 116 7.78 -1.70 -7.87
CA THR A 116 9.12 -1.12 -8.02
C THR A 116 9.79 -0.85 -6.67
N LEU A 117 9.02 -0.38 -5.68
CA LEU A 117 9.45 -0.23 -4.29
C LEU A 117 9.97 -1.55 -3.73
N ALA A 118 9.17 -2.62 -3.85
CA ALA A 118 9.50 -3.94 -3.33
C ALA A 118 10.76 -4.54 -3.96
N LYS A 119 11.05 -4.22 -5.23
CA LYS A 119 12.34 -4.58 -5.86
C LYS A 119 13.48 -3.70 -5.37
N GLY A 120 13.23 -2.39 -5.21
CA GLY A 120 14.24 -1.41 -4.81
C GLY A 120 14.73 -1.59 -3.37
N THR A 121 13.91 -2.11 -2.45
CA THR A 121 14.30 -2.32 -1.05
C THR A 121 15.43 -3.33 -0.84
N GLN A 122 15.60 -4.25 -1.80
CA GLN A 122 16.71 -5.21 -1.84
C GLN A 122 18.08 -4.51 -2.05
N ASN A 123 18.08 -3.28 -2.57
CA ASN A 123 19.29 -2.51 -2.78
C ASN A 123 19.40 -1.39 -1.73
N VAL A 124 20.32 -1.57 -0.77
CA VAL A 124 20.57 -0.60 0.31
C VAL A 124 20.86 0.81 -0.22
N LYS A 125 21.50 0.93 -1.39
CA LYS A 125 21.81 2.24 -2.00
C LYS A 125 20.57 3.00 -2.47
N LEU A 126 19.47 2.30 -2.75
CA LEU A 126 18.20 2.91 -3.19
C LEU A 126 17.31 3.34 -2.02
N ARG A 127 17.56 2.85 -0.80
CA ARG A 127 16.74 3.12 0.38
C ARG A 127 16.52 4.61 0.69
N PRO A 128 17.52 5.50 0.61
CA PRO A 128 17.28 6.93 0.83
C PRO A 128 16.29 7.54 -0.17
N TYR A 129 16.30 7.07 -1.43
CA TYR A 129 15.37 7.52 -2.46
C TYR A 129 13.96 7.00 -2.20
N ILE A 130 13.86 5.74 -1.77
CA ILE A 130 12.60 5.12 -1.35
C ILE A 130 12.00 5.88 -0.17
N LEU A 131 12.79 6.16 0.87
CA LEU A 131 12.34 6.91 2.04
C LEU A 131 11.83 8.30 1.64
N LYS A 132 12.60 9.05 0.85
CA LYS A 132 12.18 10.36 0.32
C LYS A 132 10.86 10.28 -0.46
N ARG A 133 10.64 9.20 -1.22
CA ARG A 133 9.40 8.97 -1.96
C ARG A 133 8.22 8.69 -1.05
N LEU A 134 8.41 7.86 -0.03
CA LEU A 134 7.41 7.55 0.99
C LEU A 134 7.09 8.79 1.84
N ASP A 135 8.07 9.64 2.13
CA ASP A 135 7.83 10.93 2.79
C ASP A 135 6.90 11.84 1.98
N LYS A 136 7.08 11.90 0.65
CA LYS A 136 6.17 12.63 -0.24
C LYS A 136 4.78 11.98 -0.28
N PHE A 137 4.73 10.65 -0.34
CA PHE A 137 3.48 9.88 -0.39
C PHE A 137 2.62 10.09 0.87
N PHE A 138 3.27 10.08 2.04
CA PHE A 138 2.68 10.26 3.37
C PHE A 138 2.81 11.69 3.89
N ARG A 139 2.92 12.68 3.00
CA ARG A 139 2.91 14.09 3.43
C ARG A 139 1.62 14.32 4.24
N GLY A 140 1.70 14.94 5.41
CA GLY A 140 0.55 15.07 6.33
C GLY A 140 -0.55 16.05 5.87
N ASP A 141 -0.59 16.40 4.58
CA ASP A 141 -1.57 17.31 4.02
C ASP A 141 -2.85 16.57 3.57
N LEU A 142 -3.95 17.32 3.47
CA LEU A 142 -5.22 16.79 2.98
C LEU A 142 -5.11 16.24 1.55
N THR A 143 -4.16 16.77 0.77
CA THR A 143 -3.87 16.41 -0.62
C THR A 143 -2.79 15.34 -0.77
N SER A 144 -2.46 14.63 0.31
CA SER A 144 -1.46 13.58 0.25
C SER A 144 -1.87 12.45 -0.69
N GLU A 145 -0.89 11.80 -1.30
CA GLU A 145 -1.15 10.68 -2.19
C GLU A 145 -1.81 9.52 -1.43
N ARG A 146 -1.44 9.31 -0.16
CA ARG A 146 -2.12 8.36 0.72
C ARG A 146 -3.64 8.64 0.79
N ASN A 147 -4.04 9.88 1.03
CA ASN A 147 -5.45 10.24 1.13
C ASN A 147 -6.16 10.12 -0.22
N TYR A 148 -5.47 10.47 -1.31
CA TYR A 148 -5.97 10.27 -2.67
C TYR A 148 -6.30 8.79 -2.94
N TYR A 149 -5.35 7.87 -2.73
CA TYR A 149 -5.56 6.45 -2.99
C TYR A 149 -6.57 5.81 -2.02
N SER A 150 -6.60 6.25 -0.76
CA SER A 150 -7.62 5.81 0.20
C SER A 150 -9.03 6.23 -0.24
N GLY A 151 -9.21 7.51 -0.61
CA GLY A 151 -10.49 8.02 -1.10
C GLY A 151 -10.92 7.37 -2.41
N LEU A 152 -9.97 7.14 -3.32
CA LEU A 152 -10.21 6.47 -4.59
C LEU A 152 -10.64 5.00 -4.39
N GLY A 153 -10.02 4.27 -3.47
CA GLY A 153 -10.43 2.91 -3.11
C GLY A 153 -11.86 2.86 -2.55
N ILE A 154 -12.21 3.82 -1.69
CA ILE A 154 -13.59 3.97 -1.17
C ILE A 154 -14.58 4.26 -2.31
N GLN A 155 -14.25 5.19 -3.19
CA GLN A 155 -15.11 5.56 -4.31
C GLN A 155 -15.30 4.38 -5.27
N TYR A 156 -14.24 3.63 -5.57
CA TYR A 156 -14.31 2.43 -6.40
C TYR A 156 -15.28 1.41 -5.80
N VAL A 157 -15.07 1.03 -4.54
CA VAL A 157 -15.89 0.01 -3.86
C VAL A 157 -17.35 0.44 -3.72
N ASN A 158 -17.61 1.72 -3.50
CA ASN A 158 -18.97 2.25 -3.40
C ASN A 158 -19.72 2.25 -4.73
N ASN A 159 -19.00 2.34 -5.85
CA ASN A 159 -19.56 2.35 -7.21
C ASN A 159 -19.72 0.95 -7.80
N ILE A 160 -19.38 -0.13 -7.07
CA ILE A 160 -19.71 -1.49 -7.49
C ILE A 160 -21.21 -1.70 -7.40
N GLU A 161 -21.83 -2.12 -8.50
CA GLU A 161 -23.24 -2.49 -8.55
C GLU A 161 -23.39 -4.01 -8.38
N TYR A 162 -24.24 -4.41 -7.44
CA TYR A 162 -24.49 -5.81 -7.09
C TYR A 162 -25.81 -6.28 -7.71
N GLU A 163 -25.95 -7.59 -7.94
CA GLU A 163 -27.24 -8.14 -8.39
C GLU A 163 -28.34 -7.91 -7.34
N LYS A 164 -29.59 -7.77 -7.78
CA LYS A 164 -30.71 -7.40 -6.89
C LYS A 164 -31.03 -8.48 -5.86
N GLU A 165 -30.68 -9.71 -6.18
CA GLU A 165 -30.90 -10.91 -5.38
C GLU A 165 -29.78 -11.16 -4.35
N GLU A 166 -28.73 -10.33 -4.32
CA GLU A 166 -27.65 -10.46 -3.34
C GLU A 166 -28.08 -10.01 -1.94
N LEU A 167 -27.66 -10.77 -0.92
CA LEU A 167 -27.95 -10.42 0.46
C LEU A 167 -27.05 -9.27 0.91
N SER A 168 -27.63 -8.31 1.64
CA SER A 168 -26.92 -7.10 2.12
C SER A 168 -25.66 -7.42 2.93
N ASP A 169 -25.70 -8.51 3.70
CA ASP A 169 -24.58 -8.92 4.55
C ASP A 169 -23.38 -9.38 3.72
N TYR A 170 -23.62 -10.12 2.62
CA TYR A 170 -22.54 -10.53 1.72
C TYR A 170 -21.97 -9.33 0.96
N ILE A 171 -22.82 -8.41 0.50
CA ILE A 171 -22.37 -7.15 -0.11
C ILE A 171 -21.46 -6.38 0.86
N LYS A 172 -21.85 -6.26 2.12
CA LYS A 172 -21.06 -5.58 3.14
C LYS A 172 -19.70 -6.26 3.36
N LEU A 173 -19.67 -7.58 3.44
CA LEU A 173 -18.43 -8.35 3.60
C LEU A 173 -17.47 -8.20 2.40
N ASP A 174 -17.99 -8.23 1.17
CA ASP A 174 -17.17 -7.98 -0.04
C ASP A 174 -16.57 -6.56 -0.03
N LYS A 175 -17.39 -5.55 0.28
CA LYS A 175 -16.91 -4.17 0.40
C LYS A 175 -15.84 -4.01 1.47
N GLU A 176 -16.08 -4.57 2.66
CA GLU A 176 -15.11 -4.54 3.77
C GLU A 176 -13.81 -5.23 3.38
N SER A 177 -13.86 -6.40 2.73
CA SER A 177 -12.67 -7.13 2.29
C SER A 177 -11.82 -6.31 1.31
N ARG A 178 -12.46 -5.66 0.33
CA ARG A 178 -11.80 -4.76 -0.63
C ARG A 178 -11.16 -3.57 0.06
N LEU A 179 -11.89 -2.89 0.93
CA LEU A 179 -11.35 -1.73 1.66
C LEU A 179 -10.21 -2.12 2.58
N GLN A 180 -10.32 -3.27 3.25
CA GLN A 180 -9.28 -3.80 4.12
C GLN A 180 -8.00 -4.12 3.34
N ALA A 181 -8.08 -4.70 2.14
CA ALA A 181 -6.91 -4.94 1.30
C ALA A 181 -6.20 -3.63 0.90
N MET A 182 -6.96 -2.60 0.56
CA MET A 182 -6.40 -1.26 0.27
C MET A 182 -5.78 -0.62 1.52
N GLU A 183 -6.46 -0.66 2.65
CA GLU A 183 -5.95 -0.11 3.91
C GLU A 183 -4.67 -0.83 4.37
N SER A 184 -4.65 -2.16 4.28
CA SER A 184 -3.48 -2.98 4.62
C SER A 184 -2.29 -2.64 3.73
N THR A 185 -2.52 -2.40 2.44
CA THR A 185 -1.48 -1.90 1.52
C THR A 185 -0.87 -0.59 2.01
N LEU A 186 -1.72 0.40 2.30
CA LEU A 186 -1.27 1.72 2.76
C LEU A 186 -0.58 1.66 4.13
N GLN A 187 -1.06 0.79 5.03
CA GLN A 187 -0.44 0.56 6.33
C GLN A 187 0.93 -0.09 6.19
N SER A 188 1.09 -1.11 5.35
CA SER A 188 2.39 -1.73 5.09
C SER A 188 3.39 -0.75 4.47
N LEU A 189 2.95 0.16 3.59
CA LEU A 189 3.79 1.25 3.08
C LEU A 189 4.22 2.23 4.19
N GLN A 190 3.34 2.52 5.16
CA GLN A 190 3.67 3.36 6.31
C GLN A 190 4.67 2.67 7.25
N MET A 191 4.53 1.35 7.45
CA MET A 191 5.48 0.54 8.21
C MET A 191 6.84 0.44 7.51
N LEU A 192 6.84 0.30 6.17
CA LEU A 192 8.06 0.37 5.36
C LEU A 192 8.78 1.71 5.54
N LYS A 193 8.05 2.82 5.54
CA LYS A 193 8.61 4.15 5.81
C LYS A 193 9.28 4.18 7.20
N GLN A 194 8.59 3.69 8.22
CA GLN A 194 9.10 3.67 9.59
C GLN A 194 10.39 2.84 9.70
N SER A 195 10.41 1.63 9.15
CA SER A 195 11.59 0.76 9.20
C SER A 195 12.80 1.32 8.44
N LEU A 196 12.57 2.16 7.43
CA LEU A 196 13.63 2.89 6.71
C LEU A 196 14.16 4.12 7.46
N THR A 197 13.43 4.62 8.46
CA THR A 197 13.82 5.79 9.26
C THR A 197 14.67 5.40 10.48
N GLU A 198 14.64 4.13 10.88
CA GLU A 198 15.42 3.62 12.01
C GLU A 198 16.93 3.75 11.76
N ASP A 199 17.68 4.15 12.80
CA ASP A 199 19.14 4.38 12.73
C ASP A 199 19.92 3.16 12.21
N ILE A 200 19.39 1.95 12.50
CA ILE A 200 19.87 0.68 11.97
C ILE A 200 18.66 -0.06 11.40
N ALA A 201 18.30 0.27 10.16
CA ALA A 201 17.21 -0.40 9.46
C ALA A 201 17.46 -1.92 9.38
N ASN A 202 16.52 -2.71 9.91
CA ASN A 202 16.54 -4.16 9.80
C ASN A 202 16.11 -4.60 8.38
N ASP A 203 17.03 -5.21 7.64
CA ASP A 203 16.84 -5.63 6.24
C ASP A 203 15.64 -6.57 6.03
N ASP A 204 15.42 -7.49 6.97
CA ASP A 204 14.31 -8.44 6.91
C ASP A 204 12.97 -7.72 7.10
N VAL A 205 12.90 -6.77 8.03
CA VAL A 205 11.70 -5.97 8.29
C VAL A 205 11.39 -5.05 7.11
N VAL A 206 12.39 -4.37 6.54
CA VAL A 206 12.23 -3.54 5.34
C VAL A 206 11.71 -4.37 4.16
N THR A 207 12.28 -5.55 3.93
CA THR A 207 11.87 -6.42 2.83
C THR A 207 10.47 -7.00 3.06
N SER A 208 10.15 -7.42 4.28
CA SER A 208 8.82 -7.92 4.66
C SER A 208 7.74 -6.87 4.46
N ASN A 209 7.91 -5.66 5.00
CA ASN A 209 6.91 -4.60 4.88
C ASN A 209 6.64 -4.21 3.41
N ALA A 210 7.69 -4.19 2.58
CA ALA A 210 7.54 -3.91 1.15
C ALA A 210 6.82 -5.03 0.40
N LYS A 211 7.11 -6.29 0.76
CA LYS A 211 6.40 -7.46 0.23
C LYS A 211 4.94 -7.46 0.65
N ASP A 212 4.65 -7.19 1.91
CA ASP A 212 3.27 -7.16 2.43
C ASP A 212 2.44 -6.09 1.70
N ALA A 213 3.00 -4.89 1.49
CA ALA A 213 2.33 -3.85 0.70
C ALA A 213 1.99 -4.34 -0.72
N LYS A 214 2.92 -5.03 -1.38
CA LYS A 214 2.69 -5.63 -2.70
C LYS A 214 1.61 -6.71 -2.65
N ASP A 215 1.68 -7.62 -1.70
CA ASP A 215 0.79 -8.78 -1.62
C ASP A 215 -0.64 -8.35 -1.25
N PHE A 216 -0.83 -7.36 -0.38
CA PHE A 216 -2.15 -6.79 -0.09
C PHE A 216 -2.76 -6.05 -1.29
N LEU A 217 -1.94 -5.32 -2.04
CA LEU A 217 -2.42 -4.65 -3.24
C LEU A 217 -2.78 -5.67 -4.32
N GLN A 218 -1.98 -6.73 -4.46
CA GLN A 218 -2.30 -7.83 -5.37
C GLN A 218 -3.62 -8.50 -4.98
N LYS A 219 -3.86 -8.78 -3.69
CA LYS A 219 -5.15 -9.28 -3.20
C LYS A 219 -6.31 -8.37 -3.60
N TRP A 220 -6.12 -7.05 -3.56
CA TRP A 220 -7.13 -6.10 -4.03
C TRP A 220 -7.46 -6.29 -5.52
N PHE A 221 -6.43 -6.45 -6.35
CA PHE A 221 -6.58 -6.73 -7.78
C PHE A 221 -7.16 -8.12 -8.08
N ASP A 222 -6.88 -9.12 -7.25
CA ASP A 222 -7.41 -10.48 -7.43
C ASP A 222 -8.94 -10.53 -7.23
N MET A 223 -9.52 -9.51 -6.60
CA MET A 223 -10.98 -9.35 -6.46
C MET A 223 -11.64 -8.64 -7.65
N LEU A 224 -10.86 -8.25 -8.67
CA LEU A 224 -11.34 -7.64 -9.91
C LEU A 224 -11.56 -8.69 -10.99
N PRO A 225 -12.41 -8.42 -11.99
CA PRO A 225 -12.53 -9.32 -13.13
C PRO A 225 -11.25 -9.22 -13.97
N SER A 226 -10.70 -10.37 -14.39
CA SER A 226 -9.40 -10.42 -15.08
C SER A 226 -9.36 -9.55 -16.34
N LYS A 227 -10.49 -9.43 -17.05
CA LYS A 227 -10.63 -8.57 -18.23
C LYS A 227 -10.33 -7.10 -17.96
N ASP A 228 -10.69 -6.58 -16.79
CA ASP A 228 -10.51 -5.16 -16.46
C ASP A 228 -9.05 -4.92 -16.08
N PHE A 229 -8.44 -5.86 -15.35
CA PHE A 229 -7.00 -5.84 -15.09
C PHE A 229 -6.17 -5.86 -16.38
N GLU A 230 -6.50 -6.76 -17.31
CA GLU A 230 -5.84 -6.86 -18.61
C GLU A 230 -6.03 -5.58 -19.44
N ALA A 231 -7.23 -5.00 -19.44
CA ALA A 231 -7.51 -3.76 -20.15
C ALA A 231 -6.66 -2.59 -19.64
N VAL A 232 -6.53 -2.44 -18.32
CA VAL A 232 -5.68 -1.39 -17.73
C VAL A 232 -4.20 -1.66 -17.99
N ASP A 233 -3.72 -2.90 -17.88
CA ASP A 233 -2.34 -3.25 -18.21
C ASP A 233 -2.01 -2.96 -19.69
N GLN A 234 -2.92 -3.28 -20.61
CA GLN A 234 -2.77 -2.94 -22.02
C GLN A 234 -2.78 -1.42 -22.25
N LEU A 235 -3.66 -0.68 -21.58
CA LEU A 235 -3.68 0.79 -21.64
C LEU A 235 -2.31 1.35 -21.23
N PHE A 236 -1.76 0.93 -20.09
CA PHE A 236 -0.44 1.37 -19.63
C PHE A 236 0.69 1.03 -20.59
N LYS A 237 0.70 -0.19 -21.15
CA LYS A 237 1.69 -0.61 -22.15
C LYS A 237 1.61 0.24 -23.42
N SER A 238 0.40 0.54 -23.87
CA SER A 238 0.15 1.36 -25.06
C SER A 238 0.63 2.79 -24.84
N THR A 239 0.25 3.39 -23.71
CA THR A 239 0.63 4.76 -23.33
C THR A 239 2.15 4.89 -23.16
N ARG A 240 2.82 3.91 -22.52
CA ARG A 240 4.29 3.87 -22.44
C ARG A 240 4.97 3.68 -23.78
N GLY A 241 4.38 2.89 -24.68
CA GLY A 241 4.90 2.73 -26.04
C GLY A 241 4.82 4.01 -26.87
N ALA A 242 3.78 4.82 -26.62
CA ALA A 242 3.59 6.12 -27.26
C ALA A 242 4.52 7.21 -26.69
N ASP A 243 4.79 7.19 -25.38
CA ASP A 243 5.77 8.07 -24.71
C ASP A 243 7.22 7.61 -24.96
N ALA A 244 7.63 7.63 -26.22
CA ALA A 244 8.92 7.12 -26.70
C ALA A 244 10.13 7.91 -26.16
N ASN A 245 9.91 9.17 -25.77
CA ASN A 245 10.89 10.06 -25.16
C ASN A 245 10.81 10.11 -23.63
N HIS A 246 9.86 9.41 -23.01
CA HIS A 246 9.65 9.33 -21.56
C HIS A 246 9.46 10.71 -20.90
N ASP A 247 8.90 11.68 -21.62
CA ASP A 247 8.65 13.02 -21.09
C ASP A 247 7.22 13.20 -20.57
N GLY A 248 6.42 12.14 -20.61
CA GLY A 248 5.03 12.14 -20.18
C GLY A 248 4.11 12.96 -21.10
N LYS A 249 4.55 13.27 -22.32
CA LYS A 249 3.73 13.92 -23.35
C LYS A 249 3.49 12.93 -24.49
N LEU A 250 2.21 12.59 -24.67
CA LEU A 250 1.73 11.80 -25.80
C LEU A 250 1.58 12.65 -27.05
#